data_AF-A0A3Q3DRW6-F1
#
_entry.id   AF-A0A3Q3DRW6-F1
#
_cell.length_a   1.000
_cell.length_b   1.000
_cell.length_c   1.000
_cell.angle_alpha   90.00
_cell.angle_beta   90.00
_cell.angle_gamma   90.00
#
_symmetry.space_group_name_H-M   'P 1'
#
loop_
_entity.id
_entity.type
_entity.pdbx_description
1 polymer ?
#
loop_
_entity_poly.entity_id
_entity_poly.type
_entity_poly.pdbx_seq_one_letter_code
_entity_poly.pdbx_strand_id
1 'polypeptide(L)'
;MHVFLDCGRKPEYLEKTHTGLGRTCKLHTGKPELELNPSGSLLFQGRPELTPTAIKAGKLLARRLAGHSTELMNYDNVPTTVFTPLEYGCVGLSEEEAETRHGKDNIEVYHAFYKPLEFTVAERDASQCYLKVICQRHGDQKILGLHFTGPNAGEVTQGFAMGLRCGATYSHLLGTVGIHPTSAEELTKVNITKR
;
A
#
# COMPACT_ATOMS: atom_id res chain seq x y z
N MET A 1 -2.81 30.76 21.47
CA MET A 1 -2.27 30.40 20.15
C MET A 1 -1.62 29.04 20.30
N HIS A 2 -2.11 28.01 19.61
CA HIS A 2 -1.51 26.67 19.63
C HIS A 2 -0.69 26.48 18.37
N VAL A 3 0.54 25.99 18.52
CA VAL A 3 1.42 25.61 17.41
C VAL A 3 1.59 24.10 17.46
N PHE A 4 1.24 23.42 16.37
CA PHE A 4 1.45 21.99 16.18
C PHE A 4 2.51 21.80 15.08
N LEU A 5 3.55 21.01 15.37
CA LEU A 5 4.66 20.76 14.44
C LEU A 5 4.61 19.31 13.99
N ASP A 6 4.28 19.09 12.72
CA ASP A 6 4.30 17.78 12.06
C ASP A 6 5.30 17.82 10.89
N CYS A 7 6.59 17.87 11.22
CA CYS A 7 7.70 17.98 10.25
C CYS A 7 8.39 16.64 9.96
N GLY A 8 7.70 15.53 10.23
CA GLY A 8 8.24 14.19 10.12
C GLY A 8 8.89 13.66 11.41
N ARG A 9 9.28 12.38 11.36
CA ARG A 9 9.83 11.64 12.51
C ARG A 9 11.32 11.39 12.32
N LYS A 10 12.08 11.42 13.41
CA LYS A 10 13.47 10.97 13.43
C LYS A 10 13.57 9.71 14.29
N PRO A 11 14.21 8.63 13.82
CA PRO A 11 14.43 7.45 14.65
C PRO A 11 15.40 7.77 15.79
N GLU A 12 15.06 7.33 17.00
CA GLU A 12 15.98 7.32 18.13
C GLU A 12 16.83 6.06 18.09
N TYR A 13 18.15 6.22 18.11
CA TYR A 13 19.10 5.12 18.18
C TYR A 13 19.75 5.11 19.57
N LEU A 14 19.83 3.94 20.21
CA LEU A 14 20.62 3.77 21.43
C LEU A 14 22.11 3.94 21.09
N GLU A 15 22.80 4.81 21.82
CA GLU A 15 24.25 4.91 21.77
C GLU A 15 24.89 3.55 22.10
N LYS A 16 25.90 3.14 21.33
CA LYS A 16 26.59 1.87 21.55
C LYS A 16 27.30 1.91 22.90
N THR A 17 26.89 1.07 23.85
CA THR A 17 27.74 0.72 24.99
C THR A 17 28.96 -0.02 24.44
N HIS A 18 30.13 0.62 24.53
CA HIS A 18 31.43 0.02 24.21
C HIS A 18 31.74 -1.09 25.22
N THR A 19 31.19 -2.29 25.02
CA THR A 19 31.68 -3.51 25.67
C THR A 19 31.97 -4.55 24.61
N GLY A 20 33.27 -4.71 24.32
CA GLY A 20 33.77 -5.68 23.38
C GLY A 20 33.43 -7.10 23.82
N LEU A 21 32.55 -7.75 23.07
CA LEU A 21 32.61 -9.20 22.87
C LEU A 21 32.10 -9.51 21.47
N GLY A 22 33.03 -9.63 20.53
CA GLY A 22 32.75 -10.02 19.16
C GLY A 22 32.19 -11.45 19.10
N ARG A 23 30.88 -11.57 18.91
CA ARG A 23 30.26 -12.74 18.27
C ARG A 23 29.40 -12.24 17.13
N THR A 24 29.98 -12.18 15.94
CA THR A 24 29.23 -11.99 14.70
C THR A 24 28.49 -13.29 14.38
N CYS A 25 27.18 -13.32 14.63
CA CYS A 25 26.31 -14.34 14.02
C CYS A 25 26.31 -14.09 12.51
N LYS A 26 27.15 -14.84 11.78
CA LYS A 26 27.08 -14.91 10.32
C LYS A 26 25.76 -15.55 9.92
N LEU A 27 24.75 -14.73 9.62
CA LEU A 27 23.57 -15.16 8.87
C LEU A 27 24.02 -15.43 7.43
N HIS A 28 24.19 -16.71 7.09
CA HIS A 28 24.43 -17.14 5.72
C HIS A 28 23.12 -17.03 4.93
N THR A 29 22.97 -15.98 4.13
CA THR A 29 22.04 -15.97 2.98
C THR A 29 22.63 -15.13 1.86
N GLY A 30 22.78 -15.72 0.67
CA GLY A 30 23.16 -15.01 -0.55
C GLY A 30 22.23 -13.80 -0.79
N LYS A 31 22.86 -12.69 -1.20
CA LYS A 31 22.34 -11.32 -1.40
C LYS A 31 20.90 -11.19 -1.97
N PRO A 32 20.17 -10.07 -1.70
CA PRO A 32 20.62 -8.84 -1.05
C PRO A 32 20.05 -8.63 0.36
N GLU A 33 20.97 -8.44 1.31
CA GLU A 33 20.90 -7.65 2.55
C GLU A 33 19.61 -7.65 3.39
N LEU A 34 19.52 -8.62 4.30
CA LEU A 34 19.10 -8.36 5.68
C LEU A 34 20.38 -8.11 6.50
N GLU A 35 20.92 -6.90 6.44
CA GLU A 35 22.06 -6.54 7.29
C GLU A 35 21.58 -6.24 8.71
N LEU A 36 21.84 -7.14 9.65
CA LEU A 36 21.99 -6.68 11.03
C LEU A 36 23.24 -5.81 11.06
N ASN A 37 23.06 -4.51 11.28
CA ASN A 37 24.21 -3.65 11.53
C ASN A 37 24.98 -4.17 12.78
N PRO A 38 26.26 -3.77 12.99
CA PRO A 38 27.06 -4.23 14.14
C PRO A 38 26.45 -3.91 15.53
N SER A 39 25.31 -3.24 15.58
CA SER A 39 24.53 -2.88 16.78
C SER A 39 23.24 -3.70 16.96
N GLY A 40 22.91 -4.64 16.06
CA GLY A 40 21.75 -5.52 16.21
C GLY A 40 20.39 -4.85 16.01
N SER A 41 20.32 -3.66 15.39
CA SER A 41 19.03 -3.00 15.13
C SER A 41 18.40 -3.43 13.80
N LEU A 42 17.09 -3.68 13.83
CA LEU A 42 16.27 -4.04 12.68
C LEU A 42 16.23 -2.87 11.68
N LEU A 43 16.69 -3.11 10.46
CA LEU A 43 16.72 -2.12 9.38
C LEU A 43 15.30 -1.65 9.02
N PHE A 44 15.04 -0.37 9.27
CA PHE A 44 13.81 0.36 8.92
C PHE A 44 13.93 1.13 7.59
N GLN A 45 15.14 1.24 7.01
CA GLN A 45 15.39 2.03 5.81
C GLN A 45 14.64 1.48 4.60
N GLY A 46 13.81 2.33 3.99
CA GLY A 46 13.09 2.03 2.74
C GLY A 46 11.88 1.11 2.89
N ARG A 47 11.37 0.86 4.11
CA ARG A 47 10.17 0.06 4.35
C ARG A 47 9.00 0.94 4.83
N PRO A 48 7.73 0.59 4.54
CA PRO A 48 6.57 1.34 5.02
C PRO A 48 6.51 1.41 6.54
N GLU A 49 6.42 2.62 7.09
CA GLU A 49 6.40 2.91 8.52
C GLU A 49 5.00 2.69 9.15
N LEU A 50 4.44 1.49 9.00
CA LEU A 50 3.06 1.16 9.39
C LEU A 50 2.99 0.08 10.48
N THR A 51 2.06 0.23 11.42
CA THR A 51 1.84 -0.73 12.52
C THR A 51 1.58 -2.16 12.04
N PRO A 52 0.70 -2.42 11.05
CA PRO A 52 0.46 -3.80 10.57
C PRO A 52 1.71 -4.43 9.95
N THR A 53 2.52 -3.63 9.26
CA THR A 53 3.79 -4.06 8.65
C THR A 53 4.79 -4.49 9.73
N ALA A 54 4.93 -3.69 10.80
CA ALA A 54 5.81 -4.01 11.92
C ALA A 54 5.36 -5.28 12.66
N ILE A 55 4.06 -5.43 12.94
CA ILE A 55 3.50 -6.62 13.59
C ILE A 55 3.76 -7.87 12.75
N LYS A 56 3.49 -7.81 11.44
CA LYS A 56 3.67 -8.96 10.55
C LYS A 56 5.14 -9.34 10.40
N ALA A 57 6.03 -8.35 10.23
CA ALA A 57 7.47 -8.57 10.17
C ALA A 57 8.01 -9.22 11.46
N GLY A 58 7.59 -8.74 12.62
CA GLY A 58 7.95 -9.30 13.93
C GLY A 58 7.48 -10.74 14.12
N LYS A 59 6.23 -11.05 13.76
CA LYS A 59 5.68 -12.42 13.80
C LYS A 59 6.46 -13.37 12.89
N LEU A 60 6.74 -12.96 11.65
CA LEU A 60 7.51 -13.78 10.71
C LEU A 60 8.94 -14.00 11.19
N LEU A 61 9.59 -12.96 11.74
CA LEU A 61 10.92 -13.07 12.32
C LEU A 61 10.95 -14.06 13.50
N ALA A 62 10.02 -13.95 14.44
CA ALA A 62 9.94 -14.85 15.59
C ALA A 62 9.79 -16.32 15.15
N ARG A 63 8.96 -16.59 14.14
CA ARG A 63 8.80 -17.94 13.56
C ARG A 63 10.09 -18.46 12.94
N ARG A 64 10.86 -17.61 12.25
CA ARG A 64 12.16 -17.99 11.66
C ARG A 64 13.19 -18.30 12.75
N LEU A 65 13.28 -17.45 13.78
CA LEU A 65 14.20 -17.66 14.90
C LEU A 65 13.90 -18.93 15.70
N ALA A 66 12.62 -19.28 15.84
CA ALA A 66 12.18 -20.51 16.48
C ALA A 66 12.27 -21.76 15.56
N GLY A 67 12.74 -21.61 14.30
CA GLY A 67 12.86 -22.74 13.36
C GLY A 67 11.54 -23.27 12.80
N HIS A 68 10.43 -22.53 12.94
CA HIS A 68 9.09 -22.95 12.50
C HIS A 68 8.71 -22.48 11.09
N SER A 69 9.51 -21.62 10.46
CA SER A 69 9.24 -21.11 9.11
C SER A 69 10.51 -20.55 8.47
N THR A 70 10.52 -20.44 7.14
CA THR A 70 11.51 -19.67 6.36
C THR A 70 10.88 -18.44 5.69
N GLU A 71 9.58 -18.22 5.88
CA GLU A 71 8.81 -17.16 5.22
C GLU A 71 9.35 -15.77 5.57
N LEU A 72 9.57 -14.95 4.53
CA LEU A 72 10.00 -13.57 4.62
C LEU A 72 8.80 -12.61 4.50
N MET A 73 8.95 -11.42 5.07
CA MET A 73 7.94 -10.37 4.92
C MET A 73 7.94 -9.87 3.46
N ASN A 74 6.78 -9.91 2.83
CA ASN A 74 6.56 -9.25 1.55
C ASN A 74 6.11 -7.80 1.81
N TYR A 75 6.87 -6.84 1.28
CA TYR A 75 6.63 -5.40 1.41
C TYR A 75 6.07 -4.77 0.13
N ASP A 76 5.82 -5.57 -0.91
CA ASP A 76 5.19 -5.11 -2.13
C ASP A 76 3.70 -4.89 -1.90
N ASN A 77 3.16 -3.83 -2.51
CA ASN A 77 1.72 -3.51 -2.49
C ASN A 77 1.11 -3.48 -1.08
N VAL A 78 1.83 -2.93 -0.10
CA VAL A 78 1.29 -2.69 1.25
C VAL A 78 0.23 -1.58 1.14
N PRO A 79 -1.05 -1.85 1.46
CA PRO A 79 -2.09 -0.83 1.41
C PRO A 79 -1.89 0.21 2.51
N THR A 80 -2.25 1.45 2.22
CA THR A 80 -2.17 2.57 3.15
C THR A 80 -3.43 3.42 3.05
N THR A 81 -3.84 4.03 4.16
CA THR A 81 -4.96 4.97 4.21
C THR A 81 -4.58 6.20 5.01
N VAL A 82 -4.92 7.37 4.48
CA VAL A 82 -4.80 8.67 5.12
C VAL A 82 -6.19 9.08 5.59
N PHE A 83 -6.34 9.27 6.90
CA PHE A 83 -7.62 9.56 7.56
C PHE A 83 -7.88 11.06 7.67
N THR A 84 -7.89 11.74 6.53
CA THR A 84 -8.42 13.11 6.40
C THR A 84 -9.95 13.13 6.54
N PRO A 85 -10.60 14.30 6.68
CA PRO A 85 -12.07 14.38 6.77
C PRO A 85 -12.81 13.65 5.65
N LEU A 86 -12.23 13.61 4.46
CA LEU A 86 -12.55 12.64 3.42
C LEU A 86 -11.33 11.73 3.27
N GLU A 87 -11.49 10.43 3.51
CA GLU A 87 -10.36 9.51 3.56
C GLU A 87 -9.78 9.27 2.17
N TYR A 88 -8.49 8.93 2.14
CA TYR A 88 -7.78 8.51 0.93
C TYR A 88 -7.08 7.18 1.17
N GLY A 89 -7.44 6.17 0.39
CA GLY A 89 -6.84 4.84 0.40
C GLY A 89 -6.09 4.55 -0.89
N CYS A 90 -4.93 3.90 -0.76
CA CYS A 90 -4.16 3.46 -1.92
C CYS A 90 -3.45 2.13 -1.69
N VAL A 91 -3.19 1.43 -2.79
CA VAL A 91 -2.38 0.22 -2.84
C VAL A 91 -1.66 0.12 -4.17
N GLY A 92 -0.38 -0.28 -4.15
CA GLY A 92 0.45 -0.37 -5.35
C GLY A 92 1.14 0.94 -5.70
N LEU A 93 1.45 1.11 -6.99
CA LEU A 93 2.20 2.26 -7.50
C LEU A 93 1.32 3.50 -7.61
N SER A 94 1.91 4.68 -7.42
CA SER A 94 1.31 5.92 -7.89
C SER A 94 1.35 6.02 -9.42
N GLU A 95 0.63 6.98 -9.97
CA GLU A 95 0.54 7.14 -11.43
C GLU A 95 1.89 7.61 -11.99
N GLU A 96 2.50 8.61 -11.37
CA GLU A 96 3.82 9.11 -11.71
C GLU A 96 4.92 8.05 -11.54
N GLU A 97 4.80 7.19 -10.53
CA GLU A 97 5.74 6.09 -10.32
C GLU A 97 5.55 4.99 -11.37
N ALA A 98 4.31 4.67 -11.73
CA ALA A 98 4.01 3.73 -12.82
C ALA A 98 4.51 4.26 -14.17
N GLU A 99 4.34 5.56 -14.45
CA GLU A 99 4.89 6.22 -15.63
C GLU A 99 6.42 6.16 -15.66
N THR A 100 7.08 6.39 -14.52
CA THR A 100 8.55 6.33 -14.41
C THR A 100 9.07 4.90 -14.62
N ARG A 101 8.40 3.90 -14.04
CA ARG A 101 8.86 2.50 -14.07
C ARG A 101 8.53 1.77 -15.37
N HIS A 102 7.40 2.07 -15.99
CA HIS A 102 6.90 1.35 -17.17
C HIS A 102 6.92 2.19 -18.44
N GLY A 103 7.07 3.51 -18.34
CA GLY A 103 6.92 4.45 -19.44
C GLY A 103 5.46 4.84 -19.63
N LYS A 104 5.23 6.11 -19.94
CA LYS A 104 3.88 6.68 -20.08
C LYS A 104 3.04 5.84 -21.03
N ASP A 105 3.53 5.46 -22.21
CA ASP A 105 2.75 4.75 -23.23
C ASP A 105 2.37 3.30 -22.89
N ASN A 106 2.99 2.72 -21.87
CA ASN A 106 2.77 1.33 -21.44
C ASN A 106 1.79 1.19 -20.28
N ILE A 107 1.23 2.29 -19.77
CA ILE A 107 0.20 2.27 -18.73
C ILE A 107 -1.14 2.81 -19.24
N GLU A 108 -2.22 2.36 -18.63
CA GLU A 108 -3.56 2.90 -18.82
C GLU A 108 -4.14 3.27 -17.46
N VAL A 109 -4.83 4.41 -17.40
CA VAL A 109 -5.43 4.91 -16.14
C VAL A 109 -6.92 5.05 -16.32
N TYR A 110 -7.66 4.17 -15.65
CA TYR A 110 -9.11 4.21 -15.57
C TYR A 110 -9.52 5.04 -14.37
N HIS A 111 -10.50 5.93 -14.50
CA HIS A 111 -10.90 6.78 -13.40
C HIS A 111 -12.36 7.23 -13.47
N ALA A 112 -12.91 7.61 -12.32
CA ALA A 112 -14.25 8.15 -12.21
C ALA A 112 -14.40 9.04 -10.98
N PHE A 113 -15.24 10.06 -11.10
CA PHE A 113 -15.89 10.68 -9.95
C PHE A 113 -17.16 9.92 -9.64
N TYR A 114 -17.52 9.83 -8.36
CA TYR A 114 -18.73 9.13 -7.94
C TYR A 114 -19.38 9.86 -6.76
N LYS A 115 -20.63 9.52 -6.46
CA LYS A 115 -21.36 10.10 -5.33
C LYS A 115 -21.85 8.98 -4.42
N PRO A 116 -21.35 8.86 -3.17
CA PRO A 116 -21.91 7.96 -2.18
C PRO A 116 -23.42 8.21 -2.02
N LEU A 117 -24.22 7.15 -1.91
CA LEU A 117 -25.66 7.29 -1.78
C LEU A 117 -26.02 8.10 -0.53
N GLU A 118 -25.28 7.93 0.55
CA GLU A 118 -25.43 8.64 1.83
C GLU A 118 -25.28 10.16 1.68
N PHE A 119 -24.56 10.62 0.65
CA PHE A 119 -24.34 12.05 0.39
C PHE A 119 -25.50 12.67 -0.39
N THR A 120 -26.39 11.87 -0.99
CA THR A 120 -27.51 12.38 -1.80
C THR A 120 -28.55 13.08 -0.94
N VAL A 121 -29.10 12.38 0.05
CA VAL A 121 -30.13 12.91 0.97
C VAL A 121 -29.57 14.01 1.86
N ALA A 122 -28.32 13.87 2.29
CA ALA A 122 -27.65 14.87 3.13
C ALA A 122 -27.12 16.08 2.35
N GLU A 123 -27.34 16.13 1.02
CA GLU A 123 -26.88 17.19 0.11
C GLU A 123 -25.39 17.53 0.28
N ARG A 124 -24.57 16.52 0.59
CA ARG A 124 -23.14 16.68 0.75
C ARG A 124 -22.45 16.79 -0.60
N ASP A 125 -21.43 17.63 -0.64
CA ASP A 125 -20.56 17.70 -1.81
C ASP A 125 -19.78 16.39 -1.99
N ALA A 126 -19.83 15.87 -3.21
CA ALA A 126 -19.13 14.66 -3.62
C ALA A 126 -18.11 14.93 -4.73
N SER A 127 -17.82 16.19 -5.05
CA SER A 127 -16.86 16.59 -6.08
C SER A 127 -15.45 16.03 -5.86
N GLN A 128 -15.13 15.66 -4.62
CA GLN A 128 -13.85 15.09 -4.21
C GLN A 128 -13.86 13.56 -4.07
N CYS A 129 -15.02 12.91 -4.20
CA CYS A 129 -15.12 11.46 -4.23
C CYS A 129 -14.65 10.94 -5.59
N TYR A 130 -13.49 10.32 -5.60
CA TYR A 130 -12.76 9.98 -6.83
C TYR A 130 -12.06 8.64 -6.68
N LEU A 131 -11.95 7.92 -7.77
CA LEU A 131 -11.17 6.69 -7.84
C LEU A 131 -10.37 6.64 -9.13
N LYS A 132 -9.22 5.97 -9.07
CA LYS A 132 -8.46 5.58 -10.25
C LYS A 132 -7.79 4.22 -10.09
N VAL A 133 -7.69 3.51 -11.20
CA VAL A 133 -7.03 2.21 -11.32
C VAL A 133 -5.97 2.33 -12.42
N ILE A 134 -4.73 2.03 -12.06
CA ILE A 134 -3.57 2.10 -12.93
C ILE A 134 -3.26 0.67 -13.38
N CYS A 135 -3.27 0.43 -14.68
CA CYS A 135 -3.06 -0.88 -15.28
C CYS A 135 -1.89 -0.85 -16.26
N GLN A 136 -1.29 -2.01 -16.51
CA GLN A 136 -0.50 -2.20 -17.72
C GLN A 136 -1.42 -2.07 -18.94
N ARG A 137 -0.93 -1.39 -19.99
CA ARG A 137 -1.71 -1.18 -21.21
C ARG A 137 -1.75 -2.40 -22.10
N HIS A 138 -0.63 -3.10 -22.18
CA HIS A 138 -0.45 -4.30 -23.00
C HIS A 138 -0.57 -5.56 -22.14
N GLY A 139 -0.78 -6.70 -22.80
CA GLY A 139 -0.87 -8.00 -22.13
C GLY A 139 -2.21 -8.21 -21.43
N ASP A 140 -2.16 -8.73 -20.21
CA ASP A 140 -3.32 -9.10 -19.39
C ASP A 140 -3.98 -7.91 -18.67
N GLN A 141 -3.45 -6.70 -18.86
CA GLN A 141 -3.84 -5.49 -18.14
C GLN A 141 -3.80 -5.65 -16.62
N LYS A 142 -2.69 -6.22 -16.12
CA LYS A 142 -2.42 -6.30 -14.68
C LYS A 142 -2.57 -4.94 -14.00
N ILE A 143 -3.25 -4.93 -12.84
CA ILE A 143 -3.39 -3.73 -12.01
C ILE A 143 -2.07 -3.47 -11.28
N LEU A 144 -1.51 -2.28 -11.50
CA LEU A 144 -0.27 -1.78 -10.90
C LEU A 144 -0.53 -0.95 -9.65
N GLY A 145 -1.66 -0.23 -9.62
CA GLY A 145 -2.02 0.66 -8.53
C GLY A 145 -3.51 0.93 -8.50
N LEU A 146 -4.03 1.20 -7.30
CA LEU A 146 -5.42 1.58 -7.05
C LEU A 146 -5.44 2.70 -6.03
N HIS A 147 -6.24 3.72 -6.31
CA HIS A 147 -6.42 4.90 -5.49
C HIS A 147 -7.90 5.20 -5.35
N PHE A 148 -8.32 5.52 -4.13
CA PHE A 148 -9.71 5.74 -3.79
C PHE A 148 -9.82 6.85 -2.75
N THR A 149 -10.61 7.87 -3.04
CA THR A 149 -10.90 8.99 -2.15
C THR A 149 -12.39 9.02 -1.88
N GLY A 150 -12.77 8.92 -0.61
CA GLY A 150 -14.17 8.83 -0.22
C GLY A 150 -14.39 8.37 1.22
N PRO A 151 -15.65 8.17 1.63
CA PRO A 151 -15.94 7.58 2.92
C PRO A 151 -15.43 6.14 3.00
N ASN A 152 -14.89 5.75 4.16
CA ASN A 152 -14.47 4.37 4.46
C ASN A 152 -13.40 3.83 3.47
N ALA A 153 -12.49 4.69 3.00
CA ALA A 153 -11.49 4.34 2.00
C ALA A 153 -10.56 3.21 2.48
N GLY A 154 -10.30 3.10 3.78
CA GLY A 154 -9.53 2.00 4.36
C GLY A 154 -10.18 0.64 4.15
N GLU A 155 -11.50 0.55 4.38
CA GLU A 155 -12.28 -0.68 4.22
C GLU A 155 -12.32 -1.13 2.75
N VAL A 156 -12.55 -0.18 1.85
CA VAL A 156 -12.54 -0.43 0.40
C VAL A 156 -11.17 -0.94 -0.04
N THR A 157 -10.10 -0.19 0.28
CA THR A 157 -8.74 -0.47 -0.18
C THR A 157 -8.21 -1.82 0.33
N GLN A 158 -8.55 -2.20 1.57
CA GLN A 158 -8.08 -3.45 2.17
C GLN A 158 -8.48 -4.69 1.37
N GLY A 159 -9.70 -4.73 0.82
CA GLY A 159 -10.17 -5.83 -0.02
C GLY A 159 -9.42 -5.92 -1.35
N PHE A 160 -9.27 -4.80 -2.04
CA PHE A 160 -8.55 -4.75 -3.31
C PHE A 160 -7.05 -5.04 -3.17
N ALA A 161 -6.43 -4.73 -2.03
CA ALA A 161 -5.04 -5.07 -1.76
C ALA A 161 -4.77 -6.58 -1.85
N MET A 162 -5.71 -7.41 -1.38
CA MET A 162 -5.65 -8.86 -1.58
C MET A 162 -5.73 -9.22 -3.06
N GLY A 163 -6.62 -8.58 -3.82
CA GLY A 163 -6.75 -8.77 -5.26
C GLY A 163 -5.44 -8.47 -6.01
N LEU A 164 -4.80 -7.33 -5.74
CA LEU A 164 -3.50 -6.98 -6.34
C LEU A 164 -2.42 -8.02 -5.97
N ARG A 165 -2.43 -8.51 -4.73
CA ARG A 165 -1.52 -9.58 -4.30
C ARG A 165 -1.74 -10.89 -5.07
N CYS A 166 -2.97 -11.18 -5.47
CA CYS A 166 -3.34 -12.33 -6.29
C CYS A 166 -3.13 -12.12 -7.80
N GLY A 167 -2.62 -10.95 -8.23
CA GLY A 167 -2.43 -10.65 -9.65
C GLY A 167 -3.71 -10.22 -10.36
N ALA A 168 -4.59 -9.47 -9.67
CA ALA A 168 -5.78 -8.91 -10.29
C ALA A 168 -5.44 -8.10 -11.57
N THR A 169 -6.32 -8.24 -12.57
CA THR A 169 -6.27 -7.57 -13.85
C THR A 169 -7.49 -6.68 -14.00
N TYR A 170 -7.47 -5.77 -14.96
CA TYR A 170 -8.65 -4.98 -15.30
C TYR A 170 -9.85 -5.85 -15.68
N SER A 171 -9.64 -6.98 -16.37
CA SER A 171 -10.72 -7.92 -16.70
C SER A 171 -11.34 -8.59 -15.47
N HIS A 172 -10.54 -8.96 -14.46
CA HIS A 172 -11.07 -9.45 -13.18
C HIS A 172 -11.93 -8.39 -12.48
N LEU A 173 -11.53 -7.13 -12.55
CA LEU A 173 -12.25 -6.02 -11.93
C LEU A 173 -13.63 -5.82 -12.58
N LEU A 174 -13.70 -5.73 -13.92
CA LEU A 174 -14.95 -5.57 -14.66
C LEU A 174 -15.86 -6.82 -14.62
N GLY A 175 -15.26 -8.02 -14.50
CA GLY A 175 -16.02 -9.27 -14.36
C GLY A 175 -16.62 -9.46 -12.97
N THR A 176 -16.23 -8.65 -11.98
CA THR A 176 -16.73 -8.74 -10.62
C THR A 176 -18.08 -8.03 -10.50
N VAL A 177 -19.09 -8.73 -9.94
CA VAL A 177 -20.40 -8.13 -9.66
C VAL A 177 -20.30 -7.22 -8.43
N GLY A 178 -20.64 -5.95 -8.62
CA GLY A 178 -20.69 -4.96 -7.54
C GLY A 178 -21.81 -5.23 -6.53
N ILE A 179 -21.56 -4.89 -5.27
CA ILE A 179 -22.58 -4.88 -4.21
C ILE A 179 -23.25 -3.50 -4.22
N HIS A 180 -24.57 -3.46 -4.34
CA HIS A 180 -25.32 -2.21 -4.49
C HIS A 180 -26.30 -1.97 -3.33
N PRO A 181 -26.38 -0.74 -2.77
CA PRO A 181 -25.55 0.43 -3.05
C PRO A 181 -24.27 0.47 -2.19
N THR A 182 -23.09 0.57 -2.81
CA THR A 182 -21.83 0.78 -2.08
C THR A 182 -20.89 1.72 -2.83
N SER A 183 -20.01 2.44 -2.13
CA SER A 183 -18.97 3.24 -2.82
C SER A 183 -17.91 2.36 -3.51
N ALA A 184 -17.68 1.15 -3.01
CA ALA A 184 -16.68 0.22 -3.55
C ALA A 184 -17.09 -0.34 -4.93
N GLU A 185 -18.39 -0.44 -5.22
CA GLU A 185 -18.87 -0.98 -6.50
C GLU A 185 -18.45 -0.13 -7.70
N GLU A 186 -18.15 1.15 -7.49
CA GLU A 186 -17.70 2.07 -8.54
C GLU A 186 -16.37 1.63 -9.16
N LEU A 187 -15.52 0.93 -8.40
CA LEU A 187 -14.31 0.31 -8.93
C LEU A 187 -14.61 -0.81 -9.94
N THR A 188 -15.73 -1.53 -9.79
CA THR A 188 -16.14 -2.59 -10.73
C THR A 188 -16.76 -2.07 -12.03
N LYS A 189 -17.07 -0.76 -12.08
CA LYS A 189 -17.74 -0.11 -13.22
C LYS A 189 -16.85 0.87 -13.98
N VAL A 190 -15.63 1.12 -13.50
CA VAL A 190 -14.73 2.13 -14.06
C VAL A 190 -14.30 1.78 -15.48
N ASN A 191 -14.63 2.63 -16.45
CA ASN A 191 -14.35 2.38 -17.87
C ASN A 191 -13.82 3.60 -18.65
N ILE A 192 -13.78 4.77 -18.02
CA ILE A 192 -13.26 6.01 -18.62
C ILE A 192 -11.75 6.06 -18.44
N THR A 193 -11.02 6.26 -19.53
CA THR A 193 -9.56 6.44 -19.54
C THR A 193 -9.18 7.91 -19.49
N LYS A 194 -8.00 8.23 -18.92
CA LYS A 194 -7.45 9.60 -18.93
C LYS A 194 -6.93 10.08 -20.30
N ARG A 195 -6.70 9.15 -21.23
CA ARG A 195 -6.23 9.45 -22.59
C ARG A 195 -7.39 9.76 -23.54
#